data_AF-A0A2Z2HIQ6-F1
#
_entry.id   AF-A0A2Z2HIQ6-F1
#
_cell.length_a   1.000
_cell.length_b   1.000
_cell.length_c   1.000
_cell.angle_alpha   90.00
_cell.angle_beta   90.00
_cell.angle_gamma   90.00
#
_symmetry.space_group_name_H-M   'P 1'
#
loop_
_entity.id
_entity.type
_entity.pdbx_description
1 polymer ?
#
loop_
_entity_poly.entity_id
_entity_poly.type
_entity_poly.pdbx_seq_one_letter_code
_entity_poly.pdbx_strand_id
1 'polypeptide(L)'
;MLSFVGLGISGFESIPIEGLETISTADIVYLEQFTSPISESDLKKIQDSIKGEFKLAKRWLVEDGNEILEMSKEKNVVLLAYGDPYIATTHIELRARAIENKIKTHSIHASSSLTSMIGECGLHFYKIGRIATIMSEMKSLTTPYYVIYKNLIEGNHTVLLLEYNQDKKFFLDPKDALKGLLETEQGQTRNVITESNYVIIASRIGFKDQAIVCGKISSLKETDFGKPPHTIIIPGRLHFTESDALKLFGKCIDEPFDNSEKTEKISNQMMKKYVPMVREALEEIEPLYKNQKEFEIILDNAERYIKDAEIFLGEGRDENAILSIGYADGLVDALRLAKGLEFKM
;
A
#
# COMPACT_ATOMS: atom_id res chain seq x y z
N MET A 1 -10.45 -12.53 -31.39
CA MET A 1 -11.05 -12.13 -30.10
C MET A 1 -10.02 -12.34 -29.00
N LEU A 2 -9.94 -11.45 -28.00
CA LEU A 2 -9.02 -11.58 -26.86
C LEU A 2 -9.81 -11.72 -25.56
N SER A 3 -9.70 -12.86 -24.89
CA SER A 3 -10.30 -13.13 -23.60
C SER A 3 -9.27 -13.03 -22.47
N PHE A 4 -9.61 -12.34 -21.39
CA PHE A 4 -8.81 -12.29 -20.16
C PHE A 4 -9.48 -13.18 -19.13
N VAL A 5 -8.78 -14.20 -18.62
CA VAL A 5 -9.38 -15.20 -17.74
C VAL A 5 -8.56 -15.34 -16.47
N GLY A 6 -9.22 -15.18 -15.33
CA GLY A 6 -8.65 -15.42 -14.01
C GLY A 6 -8.64 -16.91 -13.66
N LEU A 7 -7.54 -17.38 -13.07
CA LEU A 7 -7.42 -18.75 -12.60
C LEU A 7 -7.99 -18.97 -11.19
N GLY A 8 -8.20 -17.89 -10.44
CA GLY A 8 -8.51 -17.99 -9.01
C GLY A 8 -7.26 -18.21 -8.14
N ILE A 9 -7.48 -18.54 -6.87
CA ILE A 9 -6.41 -18.66 -5.84
C ILE A 9 -6.08 -20.10 -5.42
N SER A 10 -6.77 -21.08 -5.98
CA SER A 10 -6.60 -22.51 -5.64
C SER A 10 -6.25 -23.33 -6.88
N GLY A 11 -5.55 -22.71 -7.84
CA GLY A 11 -5.04 -23.38 -9.02
C GLY A 11 -6.14 -23.73 -10.03
N PHE A 12 -5.99 -24.88 -10.70
CA PHE A 12 -6.91 -25.29 -11.78
C PHE A 12 -8.37 -25.43 -11.34
N GLU A 13 -8.59 -25.80 -10.07
CA GLU A 13 -9.92 -26.07 -9.52
C GLU A 13 -10.71 -24.78 -9.19
N SER A 14 -10.02 -23.63 -9.09
CA SER A 14 -10.68 -22.34 -8.86
C SER A 14 -11.05 -21.59 -10.14
N ILE A 15 -10.76 -22.15 -11.32
CA ILE A 15 -11.15 -21.55 -12.59
C ILE A 15 -12.68 -21.62 -12.71
N PRO A 16 -13.37 -20.50 -13.00
CA PRO A 16 -14.80 -20.52 -13.27
C PRO A 16 -15.13 -21.45 -14.45
N ILE A 17 -16.34 -22.04 -14.43
CA ILE A 17 -16.78 -22.96 -15.50
C ILE A 17 -16.66 -22.30 -16.88
N GLU A 18 -17.11 -21.05 -17.01
CA GLU A 18 -16.97 -20.28 -18.25
C GLU A 18 -15.50 -20.10 -18.68
N GLY A 19 -14.59 -19.98 -17.70
CA GLY A 19 -13.15 -19.91 -17.94
C GLY A 19 -12.60 -21.20 -18.53
N LEU A 20 -12.99 -22.36 -17.99
CA LEU A 20 -12.61 -23.67 -18.52
C LEU A 20 -13.15 -23.89 -19.93
N GLU A 21 -14.40 -23.51 -20.19
CA GLU A 21 -15.01 -23.57 -21.53
C GLU A 21 -14.23 -22.71 -22.52
N THR A 22 -13.90 -21.48 -22.13
CA THR A 22 -13.15 -20.52 -22.95
C THR A 22 -11.73 -21.01 -23.25
N ILE A 23 -11.04 -21.59 -22.26
CA ILE A 23 -9.70 -22.19 -22.44
C ILE A 23 -9.77 -23.37 -23.41
N SER A 24 -10.76 -24.24 -23.27
CA SER A 24 -10.88 -25.47 -24.07
C SER A 24 -11.18 -25.23 -25.55
N THR A 25 -11.73 -24.06 -25.90
CA THR A 25 -12.14 -23.67 -27.25
C THR A 25 -11.22 -22.61 -27.87
N ALA A 26 -10.20 -22.16 -27.14
CA ALA A 26 -9.23 -21.19 -27.62
C ALA A 26 -8.28 -21.79 -28.66
N ASP A 27 -7.91 -20.97 -29.65
CA ASP A 27 -6.88 -21.32 -30.62
C ASP A 27 -5.48 -21.16 -30.01
N ILE A 28 -5.30 -20.14 -29.15
CA ILE A 28 -4.05 -19.85 -28.45
C ILE A 28 -4.32 -19.41 -27.02
N VAL A 29 -3.60 -19.99 -26.08
CA VAL A 29 -3.64 -19.64 -24.66
C VAL A 29 -2.27 -19.19 -24.21
N TYR A 30 -2.19 -17.93 -23.79
CA TYR A 30 -1.04 -17.36 -23.11
C TYR A 30 -1.26 -17.45 -21.60
N LEU A 31 -0.29 -17.97 -20.85
CA LEU A 31 -0.29 -17.92 -19.39
C LEU A 31 0.83 -17.02 -18.91
N GLU A 32 0.47 -15.92 -18.26
CA GLU A 32 1.47 -15.13 -17.55
C GLU A 32 1.81 -15.78 -16.20
N GLN A 33 3.08 -15.65 -15.80
CA GLN A 33 3.62 -16.22 -14.57
C GLN A 33 4.46 -15.21 -13.77
N PHE A 34 4.41 -13.93 -14.15
CA PHE A 34 5.25 -12.89 -13.55
C PHE A 34 4.49 -12.04 -12.54
N THR A 35 3.17 -12.15 -12.47
CA THR A 35 2.36 -11.53 -11.42
C THR A 35 2.23 -12.44 -10.20
N SER A 36 2.26 -13.76 -10.37
CA SER A 36 2.16 -14.76 -9.29
C SER A 36 2.68 -16.14 -9.73
N PRO A 37 3.19 -16.96 -8.79
CA PRO A 37 3.65 -18.30 -9.09
C PRO A 37 2.49 -19.27 -9.35
N ILE A 38 2.74 -20.27 -10.19
CA ILE A 38 1.82 -21.40 -10.44
C ILE A 38 2.52 -22.73 -10.18
N SER A 39 1.81 -23.70 -9.61
CA SER A 39 2.36 -25.03 -9.36
C SER A 39 2.54 -25.81 -10.67
N GLU A 40 3.52 -26.71 -10.73
CA GLU A 40 3.72 -27.59 -11.89
C GLU A 40 2.49 -28.48 -12.15
N SER A 41 1.82 -28.93 -11.09
CA SER A 41 0.59 -29.72 -11.21
C SER A 41 -0.56 -28.93 -11.83
N ASP A 42 -0.74 -27.66 -11.44
CA ASP A 42 -1.79 -26.82 -12.02
C ASP A 42 -1.45 -26.45 -13.45
N LEU A 43 -0.18 -26.12 -13.74
CA LEU A 43 0.29 -25.85 -15.09
C LEU A 43 -0.03 -27.01 -16.02
N LYS A 44 0.23 -28.26 -15.58
CA LYS A 44 -0.08 -29.46 -16.36
C LYS A 44 -1.59 -29.63 -16.58
N LYS A 45 -2.41 -29.48 -15.54
CA LYS A 45 -3.88 -29.54 -15.67
C LYS A 45 -4.41 -28.49 -16.66
N ILE A 46 -3.88 -27.27 -16.62
CA ILE A 46 -4.21 -26.21 -17.58
C ILE A 46 -3.83 -26.64 -18.99
N GLN A 47 -2.60 -27.11 -19.20
CA GLN A 47 -2.14 -27.59 -20.52
C GLN A 47 -3.02 -28.72 -21.07
N ASP A 48 -3.37 -29.69 -20.23
CA ASP A 48 -4.21 -30.83 -20.61
C ASP A 48 -5.66 -30.40 -20.98
N SER A 49 -6.11 -29.23 -20.52
CA SER A 49 -7.43 -28.67 -20.84
C SER A 49 -7.49 -27.91 -22.17
N ILE A 50 -6.34 -27.66 -22.80
CA ILE A 50 -6.21 -26.82 -24.00
C ILE A 50 -6.17 -27.70 -25.25
N LYS A 51 -7.00 -27.36 -26.23
CA LYS A 51 -6.97 -28.00 -27.57
C LYS A 51 -6.08 -27.24 -28.55
N GLY A 52 -5.88 -25.94 -28.34
CA GLY A 52 -5.06 -25.06 -29.16
C GLY A 52 -3.59 -25.02 -28.75
N GLU A 53 -2.91 -23.95 -29.14
CA GLU A 53 -1.52 -23.69 -28.78
C GLU A 53 -1.42 -23.14 -27.35
N PHE A 54 -0.47 -23.63 -26.55
CA PHE A 54 -0.18 -23.10 -25.22
C PHE A 54 1.18 -22.40 -25.19
N LYS A 55 1.22 -21.19 -24.65
CA LYS A 55 2.45 -20.39 -24.50
C LYS A 55 2.58 -19.81 -23.10
N LEU A 56 3.78 -19.94 -22.52
CA LEU A 56 4.15 -19.17 -21.34
C LEU A 56 4.52 -17.75 -21.75
N ALA A 57 3.86 -16.76 -21.16
CA ALA A 57 4.04 -15.35 -21.45
C ALA A 57 4.91 -14.69 -20.38
N LYS A 58 6.07 -14.16 -20.81
CA LYS A 58 6.93 -13.32 -19.97
C LYS A 58 6.37 -11.91 -19.85
N ARG A 59 6.83 -11.16 -18.85
CA ARG A 59 6.40 -9.76 -18.61
C ARG A 59 6.47 -8.91 -19.86
N TRP A 60 7.61 -8.88 -20.52
CA TRP A 60 7.81 -8.07 -21.72
C TRP A 60 6.88 -8.45 -22.87
N LEU A 61 6.46 -9.72 -23.00
CA LEU A 61 5.56 -10.16 -24.07
C LEU A 61 4.14 -9.64 -23.85
N VAL A 62 3.68 -9.64 -22.59
CA VAL A 62 2.36 -9.13 -22.21
C VAL A 62 2.33 -7.61 -22.23
N GLU A 63 3.38 -6.96 -21.72
CA GLU A 63 3.50 -5.49 -21.72
C GLU A 63 3.70 -4.92 -23.13
N ASP A 64 4.53 -5.55 -23.98
CA ASP A 64 4.65 -5.17 -25.39
C ASP A 64 3.34 -5.46 -26.14
N GLY A 65 2.72 -6.61 -25.89
CA GLY A 65 1.37 -6.95 -26.35
C GLY A 65 1.20 -7.17 -27.86
N ASN A 66 2.18 -6.83 -28.70
CA ASN A 66 2.03 -6.83 -30.16
C ASN A 66 1.68 -8.22 -30.70
N GLU A 67 2.34 -9.27 -30.21
CA GLU A 67 2.03 -10.65 -30.61
C GLU A 67 0.60 -11.04 -30.24
N ILE A 68 0.20 -10.81 -28.99
CA ILE A 68 -1.13 -11.17 -28.49
C ILE A 68 -2.21 -10.45 -29.30
N LEU A 69 -2.02 -9.15 -29.56
CA LEU A 69 -2.96 -8.33 -30.33
C LEU A 69 -3.05 -8.79 -31.78
N GLU A 70 -1.93 -9.07 -32.44
CA GLU A 70 -1.92 -9.53 -33.83
C GLU A 70 -2.66 -10.86 -33.99
N MET A 71 -2.34 -11.84 -33.13
CA MET A 71 -3.01 -13.14 -33.16
C MET A 71 -4.51 -13.02 -32.88
N SER A 72 -4.90 -12.07 -32.03
CA SER A 72 -6.30 -11.84 -31.65
C SER A 72 -7.16 -11.24 -32.77
N LYS A 73 -6.58 -10.79 -33.89
CA LYS A 73 -7.35 -10.31 -35.06
C LYS A 73 -8.10 -11.42 -35.76
N GLU A 74 -7.48 -12.60 -35.86
CA GLU A 74 -8.02 -13.73 -36.63
C GLU A 74 -8.37 -14.94 -35.75
N LYS A 75 -7.80 -15.03 -34.54
CA LYS A 75 -7.95 -16.18 -33.65
C LYS A 75 -8.68 -15.85 -32.35
N ASN A 76 -9.18 -16.88 -31.68
CA ASN A 76 -9.64 -16.83 -30.30
C ASN A 76 -8.43 -17.00 -29.37
N VAL A 77 -7.98 -15.89 -28.80
CA VAL A 77 -6.80 -15.83 -27.94
C VAL A 77 -7.26 -15.63 -26.49
N VAL A 78 -6.63 -16.37 -25.59
CA VAL A 78 -6.85 -16.24 -24.14
C VAL A 78 -5.56 -15.80 -23.47
N LEU A 79 -5.64 -14.80 -22.60
CA LEU A 79 -4.61 -14.46 -21.63
C LEU A 79 -5.07 -14.89 -20.23
N LEU A 80 -4.40 -15.89 -19.68
CA LEU A 80 -4.59 -16.40 -18.33
C LEU A 80 -3.74 -15.62 -17.35
N ALA A 81 -4.35 -15.26 -16.22
CA ALA A 81 -3.69 -14.63 -15.09
C ALA A 81 -4.05 -15.38 -13.80
N TYR A 82 -3.10 -15.51 -12.88
CA TYR A 82 -3.41 -16.08 -11.57
C TYR A 82 -4.28 -15.11 -10.76
N GLY A 83 -5.23 -15.62 -9.97
CA GLY A 83 -6.23 -14.77 -9.31
C GLY A 83 -7.23 -14.19 -10.31
N ASP A 84 -7.46 -12.88 -10.23
CA ASP A 84 -8.33 -12.13 -11.15
C ASP A 84 -7.48 -11.39 -12.21
N PRO A 85 -7.91 -11.33 -13.48
CA PRO A 85 -7.10 -10.73 -14.55
C PRO A 85 -6.78 -9.26 -14.36
N TYR A 86 -7.52 -8.50 -13.53
CA TYR A 86 -7.36 -7.05 -13.38
C TYR A 86 -6.96 -6.61 -11.97
N ILE A 87 -6.82 -7.52 -11.02
CA ILE A 87 -6.45 -7.17 -9.64
C ILE A 87 -4.93 -7.25 -9.50
N ALA A 88 -4.31 -6.09 -9.21
CA ALA A 88 -2.86 -5.94 -9.08
C ALA A 88 -2.06 -6.35 -10.35
N THR A 89 -2.65 -6.11 -11.52
CA THR A 89 -2.02 -6.33 -12.83
C THR A 89 -2.13 -5.08 -13.71
N THR A 90 -1.44 -5.07 -14.85
CA THR A 90 -1.54 -4.04 -15.88
C THR A 90 -2.35 -4.50 -17.10
N HIS A 91 -3.03 -5.66 -17.05
CA HIS A 91 -3.73 -6.24 -18.20
C HIS A 91 -4.87 -5.36 -18.75
N ILE A 92 -5.40 -4.42 -17.96
CA ILE A 92 -6.39 -3.46 -18.42
C ILE A 92 -5.85 -2.58 -19.55
N GLU A 93 -4.55 -2.29 -19.56
CA GLU A 93 -3.87 -1.54 -20.63
C GLU A 93 -3.90 -2.32 -21.95
N LEU A 94 -3.55 -3.62 -21.91
CA LEU A 94 -3.60 -4.48 -23.09
C LEU A 94 -5.04 -4.63 -23.63
N ARG A 95 -6.03 -4.68 -22.73
CA ARG A 95 -7.45 -4.68 -23.12
C ARG A 95 -7.84 -3.39 -23.83
N ALA A 96 -7.38 -2.23 -23.34
CA ALA A 96 -7.64 -0.94 -23.98
C ALA A 96 -7.08 -0.91 -25.40
N ARG A 97 -5.81 -1.30 -25.58
CA ARG A 97 -5.18 -1.43 -26.91
C ARG A 97 -5.92 -2.39 -27.83
N ALA A 98 -6.41 -3.53 -27.32
CA ALA A 98 -7.22 -4.46 -28.11
C ALA A 98 -8.50 -3.80 -28.64
N ILE A 99 -9.21 -3.04 -27.80
CA ILE A 99 -10.44 -2.33 -28.19
C ILE A 99 -10.13 -1.26 -29.25
N GLU A 100 -9.05 -0.49 -29.09
CA GLU A 100 -8.61 0.50 -30.10
C GLU A 100 -8.30 -0.14 -31.45
N ASN A 101 -7.73 -1.35 -31.43
CA ASN A 101 -7.46 -2.17 -32.61
C ASN A 101 -8.70 -2.92 -33.13
N LYS A 102 -9.91 -2.60 -32.63
CA LYS A 102 -11.19 -3.21 -33.01
C LYS A 102 -11.24 -4.72 -32.77
N ILE A 103 -10.43 -5.22 -31.83
CA ILE A 103 -10.46 -6.62 -31.40
C ILE A 103 -11.55 -6.75 -30.33
N LYS A 104 -12.49 -7.69 -30.53
CA LYS A 104 -13.49 -8.02 -29.50
C LYS A 104 -12.78 -8.54 -28.26
N THR A 105 -13.11 -7.99 -27.09
CA THR A 105 -12.58 -8.45 -25.79
C THR A 105 -13.66 -9.08 -24.92
N HIS A 106 -13.26 -10.01 -24.06
CA HIS A 106 -14.11 -10.60 -23.02
C HIS A 106 -13.30 -10.82 -21.73
N SER A 107 -13.97 -10.78 -20.59
CA SER A 107 -13.32 -10.85 -19.28
C SER A 107 -14.05 -11.88 -18.42
N ILE A 108 -13.31 -12.86 -17.92
CA ILE A 108 -13.81 -13.89 -17.02
C ILE A 108 -13.07 -13.73 -15.70
N HIS A 109 -13.80 -13.22 -14.72
CA HIS A 109 -13.30 -12.94 -13.38
C HIS A 109 -13.19 -14.19 -12.54
N ALA A 110 -12.27 -14.19 -11.57
CA ALA A 110 -12.12 -15.26 -10.61
C ALA A 110 -11.74 -14.69 -9.23
N SER A 111 -11.68 -15.56 -8.22
CA SER A 111 -11.28 -15.15 -6.87
C SER A 111 -9.86 -14.58 -6.89
N SER A 112 -9.63 -13.47 -6.17
CA SER A 112 -8.30 -12.90 -5.98
C SER A 112 -7.80 -13.15 -4.57
N SER A 113 -6.49 -13.31 -4.41
CA SER A 113 -5.87 -13.45 -3.09
C SER A 113 -6.10 -12.18 -2.27
N LEU A 114 -6.08 -11.00 -2.92
CA LEU A 114 -6.32 -9.71 -2.27
C LEU A 114 -7.71 -9.60 -1.66
N THR A 115 -8.74 -10.16 -2.27
CA THR A 115 -10.10 -10.11 -1.73
C THR A 115 -10.32 -11.22 -0.72
N SER A 116 -9.88 -12.43 -1.03
CA SER A 116 -10.10 -13.62 -0.19
C SER A 116 -9.34 -13.54 1.13
N MET A 117 -8.11 -13.02 1.11
CA MET A 117 -7.26 -12.86 2.31
C MET A 117 -7.94 -12.05 3.40
N ILE A 118 -8.74 -11.04 3.04
CA ILE A 118 -9.41 -10.19 4.03
C ILE A 118 -10.41 -11.00 4.84
N GLY A 119 -11.20 -11.84 4.15
CA GLY A 119 -12.15 -12.76 4.80
C GLY A 119 -11.44 -13.85 5.59
N GLU A 120 -10.37 -14.45 5.04
CA GLU A 120 -9.56 -15.47 5.73
C GLU A 120 -8.91 -14.92 7.01
N CYS A 121 -8.50 -13.65 7.03
CA CYS A 121 -8.00 -12.97 8.22
C CYS A 121 -9.12 -12.52 9.19
N GLY A 122 -10.39 -12.71 8.85
CA GLY A 122 -11.52 -12.27 9.67
C GLY A 122 -11.70 -10.74 9.70
N LEU A 123 -11.08 -10.02 8.78
CA LEU A 123 -11.18 -8.57 8.68
C LEU A 123 -12.39 -8.16 7.84
N HIS A 124 -12.90 -6.97 8.09
CA HIS A 124 -14.00 -6.42 7.32
C HIS A 124 -13.49 -5.74 6.05
N PHE A 125 -14.00 -6.20 4.91
CA PHE A 125 -13.57 -5.70 3.60
C PHE A 125 -13.77 -4.19 3.41
N TYR A 126 -14.81 -3.62 4.01
CA TYR A 126 -15.10 -2.19 3.92
C TYR A 126 -14.12 -1.29 4.71
N LYS A 127 -13.22 -1.88 5.49
CA LYS A 127 -12.18 -1.18 6.26
C LYS A 127 -10.80 -1.27 5.61
N ILE A 128 -10.71 -1.85 4.41
CA ILE A 128 -9.47 -1.88 3.65
C ILE A 128 -9.26 -0.51 2.99
N GLY A 129 -8.14 0.12 3.35
CA GLY A 129 -7.71 1.39 2.77
C GLY A 129 -6.94 1.19 1.48
N ARG A 130 -6.12 2.18 1.14
CA ARG A 130 -5.28 2.11 -0.06
C ARG A 130 -4.24 0.98 0.09
N ILE A 131 -4.11 0.17 -0.96
CA ILE A 131 -3.14 -0.93 -1.05
C ILE A 131 -1.81 -0.40 -1.61
N ALA A 132 -0.70 -0.95 -1.16
CA ALA A 132 0.63 -0.67 -1.70
C ALA A 132 1.43 -1.96 -1.92
N THR A 133 2.52 -1.85 -2.68
CA THR A 133 3.49 -2.93 -2.90
C THR A 133 4.84 -2.51 -2.35
N ILE A 134 5.47 -3.40 -1.60
CA ILE A 134 6.83 -3.25 -1.08
C ILE A 134 7.78 -3.98 -2.02
N MET A 135 8.77 -3.24 -2.52
CA MET A 135 9.86 -3.78 -3.31
C MET A 135 11.13 -3.85 -2.47
N SER A 136 12.02 -4.77 -2.86
CA SER A 136 13.32 -4.98 -2.21
C SER A 136 14.26 -3.76 -2.29
N GLU A 137 14.00 -2.83 -3.21
CA GLU A 137 14.77 -1.60 -3.34
C GLU A 137 14.39 -0.55 -2.27
N MET A 138 15.33 -0.16 -1.41
CA MET A 138 15.08 0.75 -0.27
C MET A 138 14.40 2.08 -0.63
N LYS A 139 14.68 2.66 -1.81
CA LYS A 139 14.05 3.92 -2.26
C LYS A 139 12.53 3.79 -2.49
N SER A 140 12.03 2.56 -2.62
CA SER A 140 10.61 2.28 -2.89
C SER A 140 9.72 2.38 -1.64
N LEU A 141 10.29 2.40 -0.43
CA LEU A 141 9.55 2.23 0.82
C LEU A 141 8.83 3.49 1.33
N THR A 142 9.23 4.66 0.84
CA THR A 142 8.57 5.94 1.17
C THR A 142 7.08 5.91 0.82
N THR A 143 6.71 5.36 -0.35
CA THR A 143 5.31 5.30 -0.78
C THR A 143 4.48 4.36 0.10
N PRO A 144 4.84 3.07 0.31
CA PRO A 144 4.19 2.20 1.28
C PRO A 144 4.08 2.81 2.67
N TYR A 145 5.14 3.45 3.17
CA TYR A 145 5.14 4.12 4.48
C TYR A 145 4.04 5.19 4.58
N TYR A 146 3.95 6.09 3.59
CA TYR A 146 2.91 7.11 3.59
C TYR A 146 1.50 6.57 3.32
N VAL A 147 1.38 5.44 2.62
CA VAL A 147 0.09 4.74 2.48
C VAL A 147 -0.36 4.18 3.83
N ILE A 148 0.55 3.55 4.59
CA ILE A 148 0.26 3.08 5.96
C ILE A 148 -0.18 4.26 6.82
N TYR A 149 0.58 5.36 6.83
CA TYR A 149 0.22 6.56 7.58
C TYR A 149 -1.20 7.04 7.27
N LYS A 150 -1.54 7.23 5.98
CA LYS A 150 -2.85 7.74 5.58
C LYS A 150 -3.98 6.80 6.01
N ASN A 151 -3.80 5.49 5.80
CA ASN A 151 -4.79 4.50 6.21
C ASN A 151 -4.95 4.48 7.73
N LEU A 152 -3.87 4.53 8.50
CA LEU A 152 -3.94 4.57 9.97
C LEU A 152 -4.65 5.82 10.48
N ILE A 153 -4.40 7.00 9.88
CA ILE A 153 -5.13 8.24 10.23
C ILE A 153 -6.64 8.11 9.97
N GLU A 154 -7.03 7.38 8.93
CA GLU A 154 -8.44 7.09 8.61
C GLU A 154 -9.02 5.89 9.38
N GLY A 155 -8.19 5.17 10.15
CA GLY A 155 -8.59 3.94 10.85
C GLY A 155 -8.73 2.71 9.93
N ASN A 156 -8.26 2.79 8.70
CA ASN A 156 -8.31 1.73 7.70
C ASN A 156 -7.14 0.73 7.84
N HIS A 157 -7.36 -0.52 7.46
CA HIS A 157 -6.30 -1.53 7.32
C HIS A 157 -5.52 -1.32 6.02
N THR A 158 -4.21 -1.52 6.08
CA THR A 158 -3.33 -1.42 4.91
C THR A 158 -2.90 -2.80 4.46
N VAL A 159 -3.19 -3.15 3.21
CA VAL A 159 -2.62 -4.33 2.56
C VAL A 159 -1.32 -3.94 1.85
N LEU A 160 -0.26 -4.66 2.15
CA LEU A 160 1.08 -4.47 1.61
C LEU A 160 1.49 -5.75 0.88
N LEU A 161 1.37 -5.72 -0.45
CA LEU A 161 1.88 -6.77 -1.32
C LEU A 161 3.40 -6.79 -1.28
N LEU A 162 3.99 -7.98 -1.35
CA LEU A 162 5.45 -8.15 -1.34
C LEU A 162 5.94 -8.51 -2.74
N GLU A 163 7.11 -7.98 -3.11
CA GLU A 163 7.70 -8.22 -4.42
C GLU A 163 7.86 -9.70 -4.73
N TYR A 164 7.39 -10.08 -5.93
CA TYR A 164 7.72 -11.33 -6.60
C TYR A 164 8.46 -11.01 -7.90
N ASN A 165 9.62 -11.66 -8.06
CA ASN A 165 10.40 -11.57 -9.29
C ASN A 165 10.62 -12.98 -9.85
N GLN A 166 9.88 -13.29 -10.92
CA GLN A 166 9.91 -14.59 -11.57
C GLN A 166 11.31 -14.96 -12.09
N ASP A 167 11.99 -14.03 -12.78
CA ASP A 167 13.29 -14.29 -13.41
C ASP A 167 14.37 -14.63 -12.37
N LYS A 168 14.34 -13.95 -11.22
CA LYS A 168 15.25 -14.18 -10.09
C LYS A 168 14.76 -15.27 -9.13
N LYS A 169 13.56 -15.83 -9.34
CA LYS A 169 12.85 -16.72 -8.39
C LYS A 169 12.84 -16.15 -6.98
N PHE A 170 12.63 -14.84 -6.87
CA PHE A 170 12.74 -14.10 -5.63
C PHE A 170 11.36 -13.72 -5.10
N PHE A 171 11.19 -13.89 -3.79
CA PHE A 171 10.07 -13.36 -3.02
C PHE A 171 10.64 -12.53 -1.89
N LEU A 172 10.13 -11.32 -1.70
CA LEU A 172 10.52 -10.50 -0.57
C LEU A 172 9.99 -11.13 0.73
N ASP A 173 10.90 -11.41 1.67
CA ASP A 173 10.55 -11.94 2.99
C ASP A 173 9.80 -10.87 3.81
N PRO A 174 8.70 -11.21 4.51
CA PRO A 174 8.00 -10.27 5.36
C PRO A 174 8.89 -9.58 6.40
N LYS A 175 9.90 -10.27 6.93
CA LYS A 175 10.84 -9.71 7.92
C LYS A 175 11.68 -8.60 7.31
N ASP A 176 12.17 -8.80 6.09
CA ASP A 176 12.96 -7.80 5.38
C ASP A 176 12.11 -6.58 5.03
N ALA A 177 10.86 -6.80 4.62
CA ALA A 177 9.89 -5.73 4.38
C ALA A 177 9.60 -4.90 5.64
N LEU A 178 9.31 -5.56 6.77
CA LEU A 178 9.08 -4.87 8.06
C LEU A 178 10.31 -4.13 8.55
N LYS A 179 11.50 -4.72 8.39
CA LYS A 179 12.77 -4.08 8.73
C LYS A 179 12.98 -2.80 7.91
N GLY A 180 12.76 -2.86 6.59
CA GLY A 180 12.87 -1.68 5.73
C GLY A 180 11.87 -0.57 6.09
N LEU A 181 10.66 -0.92 6.52
CA LEU A 181 9.69 0.06 7.02
C LEU A 181 10.17 0.72 8.32
N LEU A 182 10.76 -0.05 9.25
CA LEU A 182 11.35 0.50 10.48
C LEU A 182 12.55 1.41 10.18
N GLU A 183 13.39 1.06 9.21
CA GLU A 183 14.49 1.92 8.74
C GLU A 183 13.96 3.21 8.09
N THR A 184 12.85 3.12 7.34
CA THR A 184 12.17 4.30 6.78
C THR A 184 11.64 5.21 7.88
N GLU A 185 11.05 4.65 8.94
CA GLU A 185 10.60 5.40 10.11
C GLU A 185 11.76 6.20 10.73
N GLN A 186 12.97 5.64 10.85
CA GLN A 186 14.12 6.36 11.42
C GLN A 186 14.45 7.66 10.67
N GLY A 187 14.23 7.69 9.36
CA GLY A 187 14.41 8.89 8.54
C GLY A 187 13.22 9.84 8.55
N GLN A 188 12.00 9.35 8.76
CA GLN A 188 10.78 10.16 8.74
C GLN A 188 10.44 10.74 10.12
N THR A 189 10.73 10.02 11.21
CA THR A 189 10.49 10.40 12.61
C THR A 189 9.05 10.86 12.87
N ARG A 190 8.06 10.10 12.36
CA ARG A 190 6.63 10.41 12.47
C ARG A 190 5.84 9.45 13.34
N ASN A 191 6.50 8.43 13.90
CA ASN A 191 5.92 7.38 14.73
C ASN A 191 4.75 6.64 14.04
N VAL A 192 4.89 6.38 12.73
CA VAL A 192 3.87 5.67 11.94
C VAL A 192 4.04 4.17 12.08
N ILE A 193 5.28 3.68 11.99
CA ILE A 193 5.62 2.26 12.12
C ILE A 193 6.74 2.10 13.15
N THR A 194 6.52 1.24 14.13
CA THR A 194 7.43 0.94 15.24
C THR A 194 7.43 -0.56 15.50
N GLU A 195 8.44 -1.01 16.23
CA GLU A 195 8.54 -2.37 16.79
C GLU A 195 7.28 -2.83 17.54
N SER A 196 6.50 -1.88 18.05
CA SER A 196 5.29 -2.16 18.83
C SER A 196 4.05 -2.37 17.98
N ASN A 197 4.02 -1.96 16.70
CA ASN A 197 2.83 -2.05 15.85
C ASN A 197 2.40 -3.50 15.62
N TYR A 198 1.09 -3.72 15.63
CA TYR A 198 0.49 -5.01 15.32
C TYR A 198 0.45 -5.23 13.81
N VAL A 199 0.81 -6.43 13.35
CA VAL A 199 0.78 -6.79 11.93
C VAL A 199 0.23 -8.20 11.76
N ILE A 200 -0.31 -8.46 10.58
CA ILE A 200 -0.83 -9.77 10.17
C ILE A 200 -0.06 -10.19 8.93
N ILE A 201 0.48 -11.41 8.95
CA ILE A 201 1.18 -12.02 7.84
C ILE A 201 0.30 -13.13 7.29
N ALA A 202 -0.26 -12.89 6.12
CA ALA A 202 -1.07 -13.85 5.39
C ALA A 202 -0.20 -14.58 4.37
N SER A 203 -0.11 -15.90 4.51
CA SER A 203 0.80 -16.74 3.73
C SER A 203 0.01 -17.73 2.90
N ARG A 204 0.23 -17.70 1.59
CA ARG A 204 -0.34 -18.63 0.60
C ARG A 204 -1.84 -18.82 0.72
N ILE A 205 -2.57 -17.72 0.85
CA ILE A 205 -4.04 -17.72 0.90
C ILE A 205 -4.59 -18.47 -0.31
N GLY A 206 -5.48 -19.45 -0.06
CA GLY A 206 -6.05 -20.33 -1.08
C GLY A 206 -5.32 -21.65 -1.29
N PHE A 207 -4.14 -21.85 -0.69
CA PHE A 207 -3.40 -23.11 -0.72
C PHE A 207 -3.74 -23.98 0.49
N LYS A 208 -3.52 -25.30 0.36
CA LYS A 208 -3.80 -26.28 1.45
C LYS A 208 -3.02 -26.00 2.73
N ASP A 209 -1.86 -25.39 2.60
CA ASP A 209 -0.95 -25.05 3.67
C ASP A 209 -0.87 -23.52 3.87
N GLN A 210 -1.98 -22.82 3.62
CA GLN A 210 -2.15 -21.42 4.00
C GLN A 210 -1.94 -21.22 5.50
N ALA A 211 -1.43 -20.06 5.88
CA ALA A 211 -1.21 -19.71 7.29
C ALA A 211 -1.42 -18.21 7.51
N ILE A 212 -1.99 -17.86 8.66
CA ILE A 212 -2.16 -16.49 9.11
C ILE A 212 -1.46 -16.38 10.46
N VAL A 213 -0.46 -15.50 10.54
CA VAL A 213 0.31 -15.26 11.77
C VAL A 213 0.22 -13.78 12.11
N CYS A 214 -0.07 -13.46 13.36
CA CYS A 214 -0.36 -12.11 13.82
C CYS A 214 0.44 -11.77 15.09
N GLY A 215 0.85 -10.52 15.25
CA GLY A 215 1.61 -10.10 16.43
C GLY A 215 2.27 -8.73 16.25
N LYS A 216 2.99 -8.29 17.28
CA LYS A 216 3.82 -7.09 17.16
C LYS A 216 5.00 -7.35 16.22
N ILE A 217 5.48 -6.33 15.52
CA ILE A 217 6.68 -6.43 14.67
C ILE A 217 7.85 -7.02 15.46
N SER A 218 8.07 -6.56 16.69
CA SER A 218 9.10 -7.07 17.61
C SER A 218 8.99 -8.56 17.91
N SER A 219 7.77 -9.05 18.15
CA SER A 219 7.50 -10.46 18.46
C SER A 219 7.64 -11.39 17.26
N LEU A 220 7.51 -10.84 16.05
CA LEU A 220 7.48 -11.61 14.80
C LEU A 220 8.86 -11.80 14.16
N LYS A 221 9.92 -11.16 14.67
CA LYS A 221 11.27 -11.16 14.09
C LYS A 221 11.84 -12.55 13.80
N GLU A 222 11.63 -13.50 14.72
CA GLU A 222 12.16 -14.87 14.62
C GLU A 222 11.10 -15.89 14.15
N THR A 223 9.96 -15.41 13.66
CA THR A 223 8.87 -16.30 13.24
C THR A 223 9.11 -16.80 11.83
N ASP A 224 8.90 -18.10 11.62
CA ASP A 224 8.82 -18.71 10.29
C ASP A 224 7.38 -18.58 9.77
N PHE A 225 7.22 -17.91 8.63
CA PHE A 225 5.94 -17.72 7.95
C PHE A 225 5.65 -18.82 6.91
N GLY A 226 6.56 -19.80 6.79
CA GLY A 226 6.47 -20.86 5.79
C GLY A 226 6.90 -20.38 4.41
N LYS A 227 6.38 -21.05 3.37
CA LYS A 227 6.74 -20.76 1.98
C LYS A 227 5.96 -19.55 1.45
N PRO A 228 6.54 -18.78 0.51
CA PRO A 228 5.83 -17.70 -0.18
C PRO A 228 4.70 -18.23 -1.10
N PRO A 229 3.81 -17.35 -1.61
CA PRO A 229 3.79 -15.89 -1.39
C PRO A 229 3.26 -15.47 -0.02
N HIS A 230 3.70 -14.30 0.44
CA HIS A 230 3.24 -13.66 1.67
C HIS A 230 2.68 -12.27 1.37
N THR A 231 1.80 -11.79 2.24
CA THR A 231 1.28 -10.42 2.24
C THR A 231 1.23 -9.91 3.68
N ILE A 232 1.59 -8.64 3.87
CA ILE A 232 1.54 -7.99 5.18
C ILE A 232 0.25 -7.17 5.23
N ILE A 233 -0.46 -7.23 6.35
CA ILE A 233 -1.56 -6.33 6.67
C ILE A 233 -1.20 -5.56 7.93
N ILE A 234 -1.22 -4.23 7.85
CA ILE A 234 -1.14 -3.35 9.02
C ILE A 234 -2.57 -2.93 9.36
N PRO A 235 -3.22 -3.53 10.37
CA PRO A 235 -4.58 -3.15 10.72
C PRO A 235 -4.61 -1.72 11.27
N GLY A 236 -5.57 -0.90 10.82
CA GLY A 236 -5.99 0.32 11.52
C GLY A 236 -6.87 -0.01 12.73
N ARG A 237 -7.98 0.70 12.88
CA ARG A 237 -8.95 0.46 13.96
C ARG A 237 -9.53 -0.93 13.80
N LEU A 238 -9.46 -1.79 14.81
CA LEU A 238 -10.11 -3.10 14.80
C LEU A 238 -11.51 -3.00 15.41
N HIS A 239 -12.48 -3.63 14.76
CA HIS A 239 -13.78 -3.91 15.36
C HIS A 239 -13.66 -5.17 16.23
N PHE A 240 -14.45 -5.28 17.30
CA PHE A 240 -14.35 -6.42 18.22
C PHE A 240 -14.54 -7.77 17.50
N THR A 241 -15.44 -7.85 16.51
CA THR A 241 -15.62 -9.05 15.69
C THR A 241 -14.40 -9.41 14.85
N GLU A 242 -13.64 -8.42 14.37
CA GLU A 242 -12.39 -8.66 13.65
C GLU A 242 -11.32 -9.19 14.58
N SER A 243 -11.21 -8.60 15.79
CA SER A 243 -10.29 -9.09 16.82
C SER A 243 -10.61 -10.53 17.23
N ASP A 244 -11.90 -10.85 17.44
CA ASP A 244 -12.35 -12.20 17.80
C ASP A 244 -12.09 -13.20 16.66
N ALA A 245 -12.42 -12.83 15.42
CA ALA A 245 -12.17 -13.67 14.26
C ALA A 245 -10.67 -13.91 14.02
N LEU A 246 -9.84 -12.87 14.11
CA LEU A 246 -8.40 -12.98 13.90
C LEU A 246 -7.74 -13.92 14.93
N LYS A 247 -8.20 -13.90 16.19
CA LYS A 247 -7.73 -14.84 17.23
C LYS A 247 -8.09 -16.30 16.94
N LEU A 248 -9.22 -16.53 16.28
CA LEU A 248 -9.70 -17.88 15.93
C LEU A 248 -9.06 -18.40 14.64
N PHE A 249 -8.83 -17.53 13.66
CA PHE A 249 -8.37 -17.92 12.33
C PHE A 249 -6.84 -17.90 12.21
N GLY A 250 -6.17 -17.03 12.97
CA GLY A 250 -4.72 -16.85 12.93
C GLY A 250 -4.01 -17.36 14.18
N LYS A 251 -2.71 -17.60 14.04
CA LYS A 251 -1.80 -17.80 15.17
C LYS A 251 -1.33 -16.42 15.67
N CYS A 252 -2.02 -15.88 16.67
CA CYS A 252 -1.63 -14.60 17.26
C CYS A 252 -0.63 -14.77 18.41
N ILE A 253 0.57 -14.23 18.22
CA ILE A 253 1.65 -14.20 19.23
C ILE A 253 1.36 -13.14 20.29
N ASP A 254 0.77 -12.03 19.87
CA ASP A 254 0.27 -10.96 20.74
C ASP A 254 -1.24 -10.79 20.57
N GLU A 255 -1.90 -10.26 21.60
CA GLU A 255 -3.29 -9.82 21.53
C GLU A 255 -3.47 -8.74 20.43
N PRO A 256 -4.47 -8.88 19.54
CA PRO A 256 -4.81 -7.85 18.57
C PRO A 256 -5.14 -6.51 19.25
N PHE A 257 -4.58 -5.44 18.71
CA PHE A 257 -4.90 -4.08 19.18
C PHE A 257 -4.85 -3.08 18.02
N ASP A 258 -5.39 -1.89 18.27
CA ASP A 258 -5.52 -0.81 17.31
C ASP A 258 -4.19 -0.04 17.12
N ASN A 259 -3.66 -0.04 15.89
CA ASN A 259 -2.48 0.77 15.57
C ASN A 259 -2.80 2.26 15.41
N SER A 260 -4.03 2.61 15.02
CA SER A 260 -4.44 3.98 14.70
C SER A 260 -4.49 4.89 15.91
N GLU A 261 -4.76 4.36 17.11
CA GLU A 261 -4.79 5.14 18.36
C GLU A 261 -3.46 5.84 18.68
N LYS A 262 -2.35 5.26 18.26
CA LYS A 262 -0.99 5.79 18.51
C LYS A 262 -0.46 6.63 17.35
N THR A 263 -1.15 6.65 16.21
CA THR A 263 -0.73 7.40 15.03
C THR A 263 -1.26 8.83 15.12
N GLU A 264 -0.35 9.80 15.16
CA GLU A 264 -0.71 11.22 15.19
C GLU A 264 -0.58 11.84 13.79
N LYS A 265 -1.52 12.72 13.42
CA LYS A 265 -1.41 13.50 12.19
C LYS A 265 -0.10 14.29 12.14
N ILE A 266 0.55 14.28 10.97
CA ILE A 266 1.78 15.04 10.72
C ILE A 266 1.59 16.53 11.03
N SER A 267 0.44 17.11 10.69
CA SER A 267 0.09 18.50 11.02
C SER A 267 0.16 18.75 12.53
N ASN A 268 -0.46 17.91 13.34
CA ASN A 268 -0.44 18.03 14.79
C ASN A 268 1.00 17.91 15.35
N GLN A 269 1.78 16.95 14.85
CA GLN A 269 3.19 16.79 15.25
C GLN A 269 4.01 18.05 14.91
N MET A 270 3.80 18.63 13.72
CA MET A 270 4.44 19.88 13.32
C MET A 270 4.02 21.02 14.23
N MET A 271 2.73 21.20 14.51
CA MET A 271 2.26 22.30 15.36
C MET A 271 2.81 22.19 16.78
N LYS A 272 2.89 20.99 17.36
CA LYS A 272 3.51 20.75 18.66
C LYS A 272 4.97 21.17 18.73
N LYS A 273 5.70 21.14 17.61
CA LYS A 273 7.09 21.61 17.52
C LYS A 273 7.16 23.12 17.24
N TYR A 274 6.52 23.57 16.16
CA TYR A 274 6.75 24.90 15.61
C TYR A 274 6.04 26.01 16.41
N VAL A 275 4.83 25.77 16.93
CA VAL A 275 4.10 26.82 17.67
C VAL A 275 4.89 27.29 18.90
N PRO A 276 5.39 26.42 19.80
CA PRO A 276 6.21 26.85 20.92
C PRO A 276 7.51 27.53 20.49
N MET A 277 8.19 27.00 19.47
CA MET A 277 9.45 27.53 18.94
C MET A 277 9.30 28.97 18.43
N VAL A 278 8.27 29.22 17.62
CA VAL A 278 8.00 30.55 17.05
C VAL A 278 7.55 31.52 18.13
N ARG A 279 6.71 31.09 19.10
CA ARG A 279 6.33 31.92 20.27
C ARG A 279 7.57 32.35 21.05
N GLU A 280 8.46 31.42 21.36
CA GLU A 280 9.69 31.72 22.10
C GLU A 280 10.62 32.65 21.32
N ALA A 281 10.74 32.46 20.00
CA ALA A 281 11.52 33.34 19.13
C ALA A 281 10.92 34.76 19.06
N LEU A 282 9.60 34.88 19.06
CA LEU A 282 8.88 36.15 19.09
C LEU A 282 9.09 36.89 20.42
N GLU A 283 8.95 36.19 21.55
CA GLU A 283 9.17 36.74 22.90
C GLU A 283 10.61 37.27 23.09
N GLU A 284 11.61 36.60 22.48
CA GLU A 284 13.01 37.05 22.50
C GLU A 284 13.24 38.33 21.68
N ILE A 285 12.58 38.45 20.52
CA ILE A 285 12.87 39.53 19.57
C ILE A 285 12.08 40.81 19.88
N GLU A 286 10.88 40.68 20.43
CA GLU A 286 9.97 41.80 20.72
C GLU A 286 10.65 42.95 21.52
N PRO A 287 11.44 42.71 22.58
CA PRO A 287 12.10 43.77 23.34
C PRO A 287 13.09 44.60 22.50
N LEU A 288 13.71 44.03 21.47
CA LEU A 288 14.70 44.71 20.61
C LEU A 288 14.07 45.73 19.66
N TYR A 289 12.74 45.73 19.56
CA TYR A 289 11.95 46.57 18.66
C TYR A 289 10.94 47.48 19.38
N LYS A 290 10.87 47.43 20.72
CA LYS A 290 9.86 48.09 21.57
C LYS A 290 9.64 49.60 21.35
N ASN A 291 10.56 50.31 20.71
CA ASN A 291 10.47 51.75 20.42
C ASN A 291 10.45 52.07 18.92
N GLN A 292 10.26 51.08 18.05
CA GLN A 292 10.31 51.23 16.60
C GLN A 292 8.92 50.96 16.00
N LYS A 293 8.11 52.01 15.87
CA LYS A 293 6.69 51.93 15.47
C LYS A 293 6.47 51.21 14.14
N GLU A 294 7.41 51.32 13.21
CA GLU A 294 7.33 50.64 11.91
C GLU A 294 7.31 49.10 12.02
N PHE A 295 7.79 48.53 13.14
CA PHE A 295 7.83 47.07 13.36
C PHE A 295 6.69 46.55 14.25
N GLU A 296 5.92 47.42 14.92
CA GLU A 296 4.79 47.02 15.77
C GLU A 296 3.76 46.20 14.98
N ILE A 297 3.48 46.59 13.74
CA ILE A 297 2.53 45.86 12.88
C ILE A 297 3.04 44.47 12.49
N ILE A 298 4.36 44.28 12.38
CA ILE A 298 4.96 42.99 12.04
C ILE A 298 4.88 42.04 13.24
N LEU A 299 5.19 42.55 14.43
CA LEU A 299 5.08 41.81 15.70
C LEU A 299 3.63 41.40 15.99
N ASP A 300 2.66 42.31 15.84
CA ASP A 300 1.23 42.02 16.02
C ASP A 300 0.74 40.97 15.02
N ASN A 301 1.14 41.07 13.74
CA ASN A 301 0.78 40.08 12.74
C ASN A 301 1.40 38.70 13.04
N ALA A 302 2.67 38.64 13.46
CA ALA A 302 3.30 37.38 13.84
C ALA A 302 2.52 36.68 14.97
N GLU A 303 2.17 37.41 16.04
CA GLU A 303 1.38 36.89 17.16
C GLU A 303 -0.03 36.44 16.71
N ARG A 304 -0.68 37.19 15.81
CA ARG A 304 -1.98 36.79 15.24
C ARG A 304 -1.88 35.51 14.42
N TYR A 305 -0.86 35.38 13.58
CA TYR A 305 -0.67 34.17 12.78
C TYR A 305 -0.39 32.93 13.66
N ILE A 306 0.34 33.07 14.76
CA ILE A 306 0.50 31.98 15.75
C ILE A 306 -0.87 31.56 16.32
N LYS A 307 -1.68 32.53 16.75
CA LYS A 307 -3.04 32.26 17.30
C LYS A 307 -3.95 31.61 16.26
N ASP A 308 -3.94 32.12 15.03
CA ASP A 308 -4.71 31.56 13.92
C ASP A 308 -4.27 30.12 13.62
N ALA A 309 -2.98 29.81 13.72
CA ALA A 309 -2.49 28.45 13.55
C ALA A 309 -3.10 27.47 14.58
N GLU A 310 -3.14 27.86 15.86
CA GLU A 310 -3.76 27.05 16.92
C GLU A 310 -5.28 26.90 16.73
N ILE A 311 -5.97 27.99 16.35
CA ILE A 311 -7.41 27.98 16.07
C ILE A 311 -7.72 27.04 14.90
N PHE A 312 -7.00 27.21 13.78
CA PHE A 312 -7.20 26.39 12.59
C PHE A 312 -6.93 24.92 12.86
N LEU A 313 -5.91 24.60 13.67
CA LEU A 313 -5.65 23.23 14.08
C LEU A 313 -6.81 22.65 14.91
N GLY A 314 -7.33 23.41 15.88
CA GLY A 314 -8.46 23.01 16.72
C GLY A 314 -9.75 22.77 15.93
N GLU A 315 -9.92 23.45 14.81
CA GLU A 315 -11.03 23.27 13.87
C GLU A 315 -10.80 22.18 12.83
N GLY A 316 -9.65 21.50 12.85
CA GLY A 316 -9.28 20.46 11.88
C GLY A 316 -8.89 21.00 10.50
N ARG A 317 -8.60 22.30 10.39
CA ARG A 317 -8.11 22.97 9.16
C ARG A 317 -6.58 22.89 9.10
N ASP A 318 -6.08 21.66 8.97
CA ASP A 318 -4.65 21.32 9.06
C ASP A 318 -3.77 22.16 8.11
N GLU A 319 -4.21 22.36 6.85
CA GLU A 319 -3.46 23.12 5.84
C GLU A 319 -3.32 24.60 6.23
N ASN A 320 -4.41 25.20 6.70
CA ASN A 320 -4.42 26.60 7.15
C ASN A 320 -3.55 26.76 8.40
N ALA A 321 -3.59 25.80 9.33
CA ALA A 321 -2.76 25.84 10.53
C ALA A 321 -1.26 25.87 10.19
N ILE A 322 -0.82 24.99 9.28
CA ILE A 322 0.57 24.93 8.82
C ILE A 322 0.96 26.21 8.09
N LEU A 323 0.08 26.72 7.23
CA LEU A 323 0.34 27.96 6.50
C LEU A 323 0.50 29.16 7.45
N SER A 324 -0.39 29.30 8.44
CA SER A 324 -0.35 30.39 9.41
C SER A 324 0.92 30.35 10.26
N ILE A 325 1.32 29.19 10.80
CA ILE A 325 2.56 29.13 11.59
C ILE A 325 3.80 29.41 10.73
N GLY A 326 3.82 28.99 9.47
CA GLY A 326 4.90 29.29 8.54
C GLY A 326 5.03 30.79 8.23
N TYR A 327 3.89 31.50 8.11
CA TYR A 327 3.90 32.96 7.99
C TYR A 327 4.46 33.64 9.25
N ALA A 328 4.04 33.19 10.44
CA ALA A 328 4.57 33.73 11.69
C ALA A 328 6.09 33.51 11.81
N ASP A 329 6.55 32.29 11.54
CA ASP A 329 7.98 31.91 11.58
C ASP A 329 8.80 32.81 10.65
N GLY A 330 8.37 32.96 9.39
CA GLY A 330 9.05 33.82 8.42
C GLY A 330 9.11 35.31 8.82
N LEU A 331 8.06 35.85 9.46
CA LEU A 331 8.07 37.21 9.97
C LEU A 331 9.04 37.38 11.15
N VAL A 332 9.03 36.43 12.09
CA VAL A 332 9.93 36.44 13.26
C VAL A 332 11.38 36.30 12.83
N ASP A 333 11.69 35.38 11.92
CA ASP A 333 13.03 35.19 11.39
C ASP A 333 13.56 36.42 10.66
N ALA A 334 12.72 37.12 9.89
CA ALA A 334 13.11 38.37 9.25
C ALA A 334 13.53 39.44 10.27
N LEU A 335 12.81 39.55 11.40
CA LEU A 335 13.16 40.45 12.49
C LEU A 335 14.47 40.02 13.19
N ARG A 336 14.67 38.72 13.41
CA ARG A 336 15.92 38.20 14.00
C ARG A 336 17.12 38.53 13.13
N LEU A 337 17.04 38.25 11.83
CA LEU A 337 18.11 38.57 10.87
C LEU A 337 18.43 40.07 10.83
N ALA A 338 17.42 40.93 10.90
CA ALA A 338 17.62 42.37 10.91
C ALA A 338 18.36 42.89 12.17
N LYS A 339 18.43 42.09 13.25
CA LYS A 339 19.27 42.34 14.44
C LYS A 339 20.57 41.56 14.46
N GLY A 340 20.90 40.85 13.37
CA GLY A 340 22.10 40.01 13.29
C GLY A 340 22.01 38.75 14.16
N LEU A 341 20.81 38.32 14.55
CA LEU A 341 20.59 37.07 15.26
C LEU A 341 20.38 35.93 14.27
N GLU A 342 20.83 34.73 14.63
CA GLU A 342 20.59 33.52 13.85
C GLU A 342 19.14 33.03 14.01
N PHE A 343 18.70 32.22 13.03
CA PHE A 343 17.42 31.51 13.05
C PHE A 343 17.31 30.60 14.29
N LYS A 344 16.07 30.35 14.74
CA LYS A 344 15.80 29.37 15.78
C LYS A 344 15.32 28.07 15.10
N MET A 345 16.08 26.97 15.23
CA MET A 345 15.84 25.68 14.52
C MET A 345 15.09 24.62 15.34
#